data_AF-A0A371GGC6-F1
#
_entry.id   AF-A0A371GGC6-F1
#
_cell.length_a   1.000
_cell.length_b   1.000
_cell.length_c   1.000
_cell.angle_alpha   90.00
_cell.angle_beta   90.00
_cell.angle_gamma   90.00
#
_symmetry.space_group_name_H-M   'P 1'
#
loop_
_entity.id
_entity.type
_entity.pdbx_description
1 polymer ?
#
loop_
_entity_poly.entity_id
_entity_poly.type
_entity_poly.pdbx_seq_one_letter_code
_entity_poly.pdbx_strand_id
1 'polypeptide(L)'
;MNGGTEKKEVKSKVVSRSRGSMNDSVDKVVIFLAKRDGIDKLVKTFQYVSKLVNWHVDATHPDTAKRFKQWEVASGLSRKAFRTGRFLTGFNVLRRNPGSTLSLRLLAVLANAGEMVYFFFDHFLWLARIGTIDANLAKKMSFISAFGESVGYVFFIIADFILLNQGLKAERKLRSSKERSPEEEKGIQNIRSDRIMRLMAVAANVADLFIAIAEIEPNPFCNHTVTLGISGLVSAWAGWYRNWPS
;
A
#
# COMPACT_ATOMS: atom_id res chain seq x y z
N MET A 1 56.69 7.59 12.93
CA MET A 1 55.29 7.63 13.41
C MET A 1 54.53 8.71 12.63
N ASN A 2 53.89 8.40 11.49
CA ASN A 2 53.07 9.39 10.75
C ASN A 2 51.82 8.81 10.04
N GLY A 3 51.51 7.52 10.21
CA GLY A 3 50.37 6.87 9.52
C GLY A 3 49.02 6.96 10.24
N GLY A 4 48.94 7.61 11.40
CA GLY A 4 47.71 7.71 12.19
C GLY A 4 46.82 8.91 11.84
N THR A 5 47.41 9.99 11.34
CA THR A 5 46.74 11.27 11.07
C THR A 5 45.98 11.22 9.74
N GLU A 6 46.58 10.61 8.72
CA GLU A 6 46.00 10.47 7.37
C GLU A 6 44.75 9.58 7.35
N LYS A 7 44.72 8.48 8.13
CA LYS A 7 43.52 7.61 8.25
C LYS A 7 42.35 8.29 8.95
N LYS A 8 42.59 9.21 9.89
CA LYS A 8 41.53 10.00 10.55
C LYS A 8 40.98 11.07 9.62
N GLU A 9 41.82 11.69 8.80
CA GLU A 9 41.39 12.71 7.84
C GLU A 9 40.59 12.11 6.67
N VAL A 10 40.98 10.92 6.20
CA VAL A 10 40.22 10.17 5.18
C VAL A 10 38.87 9.69 5.73
N LYS A 11 38.81 9.14 6.96
CA LYS A 11 37.51 8.80 7.59
C LYS A 11 36.64 10.03 7.82
N SER A 12 37.22 11.16 8.22
CA SER A 12 36.53 12.44 8.39
C SER A 12 35.97 12.97 7.07
N LYS A 13 36.75 12.93 5.98
CA LYS A 13 36.33 13.31 4.63
C LYS A 13 35.28 12.36 4.04
N VAL A 14 35.33 11.06 4.32
CA VAL A 14 34.32 10.08 3.88
C VAL A 14 33.01 10.26 4.66
N VAL A 15 33.08 10.50 5.96
CA VAL A 15 31.91 10.75 6.82
C VAL A 15 31.30 12.14 6.56
N SER A 16 32.11 13.15 6.20
CA SER A 16 31.60 14.47 5.81
C SER A 16 31.00 14.50 4.40
N ARG A 17 31.53 13.70 3.45
CA ARG A 17 30.91 13.51 2.12
C ARG A 17 29.56 12.79 2.18
N SER A 18 29.35 11.92 3.17
CA SER A 18 28.09 11.16 3.34
C SER A 18 26.91 12.00 3.87
N ARG A 19 27.16 13.18 4.47
CA ARG A 19 26.07 14.07 4.95
C ARG A 19 25.55 15.04 3.89
N GLY A 20 26.18 15.12 2.73
CA GLY A 20 25.84 16.06 1.66
C GLY A 20 24.93 15.51 0.55
N SER A 21 24.51 14.25 0.61
CA SER A 21 23.73 13.61 -0.46
C SER A 21 22.82 12.52 0.11
N MET A 22 21.87 12.90 0.96
CA MET A 22 20.76 12.01 1.38
C MET A 22 19.48 12.34 0.60
N ASN A 23 19.61 12.85 -0.63
CA ASN A 23 18.47 13.41 -1.36
C ASN A 23 18.50 13.15 -2.87
N ASP A 24 19.37 12.26 -3.36
CA ASP A 24 19.26 11.84 -4.76
C ASP A 24 18.06 10.90 -4.93
N SER A 25 17.43 10.93 -6.11
CA SER A 25 16.26 10.13 -6.44
C SER A 25 16.54 8.62 -6.29
N VAL A 26 17.78 8.20 -6.56
CA VAL A 26 18.21 6.82 -6.38
C VAL A 26 18.15 6.41 -4.90
N ASP A 27 18.64 7.26 -3.99
CA ASP A 27 18.58 6.97 -2.55
C ASP A 27 17.14 6.79 -2.07
N LYS A 28 16.22 7.63 -2.57
CA LYS A 28 14.78 7.51 -2.24
C LYS A 28 14.19 6.19 -2.75
N VAL A 29 14.57 5.75 -3.94
CA VAL A 29 14.17 4.43 -4.46
C VAL A 29 14.73 3.31 -3.60
N VAL A 30 16.01 3.38 -3.20
CA VAL A 30 16.63 2.36 -2.32
C VAL A 30 15.91 2.28 -0.98
N ILE A 31 15.61 3.42 -0.32
CA ILE A 31 14.88 3.45 0.95
C ILE A 31 13.46 2.91 0.79
N PHE A 32 12.79 3.24 -0.31
CA PHE A 32 11.45 2.73 -0.62
C PHE A 32 11.47 1.20 -0.77
N LEU A 33 12.37 0.66 -1.60
CA LEU A 33 12.49 -0.77 -1.87
C LEU A 33 13.09 -1.57 -0.71
N ALA A 34 13.79 -0.94 0.23
CA ALA A 34 14.23 -1.61 1.46
C ALA A 34 13.07 -2.00 2.39
N LYS A 35 11.89 -1.39 2.20
CA LYS A 35 10.69 -1.69 2.98
C LYS A 35 9.83 -2.73 2.27
N ARG A 36 9.29 -3.68 3.04
CA ARG A 36 8.32 -4.67 2.55
C ARG A 36 7.21 -4.05 1.72
N ASP A 37 6.65 -2.94 2.19
CA ASP A 37 5.54 -2.26 1.53
C ASP A 37 5.97 -1.64 0.20
N GLY A 38 7.20 -1.13 0.08
CA GLY A 38 7.71 -0.61 -1.19
C GLY A 38 7.87 -1.71 -2.24
N ILE A 39 8.43 -2.86 -1.85
CA ILE A 39 8.51 -4.04 -2.73
C ILE A 39 7.11 -4.50 -3.15
N ASP A 40 6.15 -4.60 -2.23
CA ASP A 40 4.77 -4.97 -2.59
C ASP A 40 4.17 -4.02 -3.62
N LYS A 41 4.35 -2.69 -3.47
CA LYS A 41 3.83 -1.72 -4.43
C LYS A 41 4.51 -1.80 -5.79
N LEU A 42 5.82 -2.05 -5.84
CA LEU A 42 6.53 -2.28 -7.10
C LEU A 42 6.00 -3.53 -7.81
N VAL A 43 5.94 -4.66 -7.10
CA VAL A 43 5.49 -5.93 -7.69
C VAL A 43 3.99 -5.88 -8.03
N LYS A 44 3.18 -5.09 -7.31
CA LYS A 44 1.79 -4.78 -7.68
C LYS A 44 1.71 -4.05 -9.01
N THR A 45 2.58 -3.05 -9.22
CA THR A 45 2.67 -2.37 -10.52
C THR A 45 2.97 -3.38 -11.63
N PHE A 46 3.95 -4.27 -11.44
CA PHE A 46 4.27 -5.30 -12.43
C PHE A 46 3.10 -6.23 -12.74
N GLN A 47 2.40 -6.69 -11.70
CA GLN A 47 1.22 -7.55 -11.84
C GLN A 47 0.15 -6.89 -12.73
N TYR A 48 -0.20 -5.64 -12.46
CA TYR A 48 -1.33 -5.01 -13.14
C TYR A 48 -0.98 -4.36 -14.47
N VAL A 49 0.27 -3.90 -14.67
CA VAL A 49 0.77 -3.54 -16.00
C VAL A 49 0.74 -4.77 -16.91
N SER A 50 1.31 -5.89 -16.47
CA SER A 50 1.33 -7.11 -17.28
C SER A 50 -0.07 -7.65 -17.58
N LYS A 51 -1.01 -7.52 -16.64
CA LYS A 51 -2.43 -7.82 -16.87
C LYS A 51 -3.05 -7.00 -18.00
N LEU A 52 -2.81 -5.69 -18.02
CA LEU A 52 -3.36 -4.80 -19.06
C LEU A 52 -2.68 -5.03 -20.42
N VAL A 53 -1.37 -5.26 -20.43
CA VAL A 53 -0.66 -5.58 -21.68
C VAL A 53 -1.10 -6.92 -22.24
N ASN A 54 -1.25 -7.96 -21.38
CA ASN A 54 -1.84 -9.23 -21.79
C ASN A 54 -3.20 -9.03 -22.46
N TRP A 55 -4.10 -8.28 -21.84
CA TRP A 55 -5.42 -7.97 -22.41
C TRP A 55 -5.34 -7.25 -23.76
N HIS A 56 -4.44 -6.28 -23.90
CA HIS A 56 -4.31 -5.50 -25.12
C HIS A 56 -3.79 -6.31 -26.30
N VAL A 57 -2.86 -7.23 -26.07
CA VAL A 57 -2.18 -7.98 -27.14
C VAL A 57 -2.76 -9.38 -27.37
N ASP A 58 -3.74 -9.81 -26.57
CA ASP A 58 -4.30 -11.18 -26.59
C ASP A 58 -4.81 -11.60 -27.98
N ALA A 59 -5.51 -10.68 -28.67
CA ALA A 59 -6.10 -10.94 -29.97
C ALA A 59 -5.09 -10.93 -31.14
N THR A 60 -3.94 -10.28 -30.97
CA THR A 60 -3.00 -10.00 -32.08
C THR A 60 -1.67 -10.72 -31.94
N HIS A 61 -1.22 -11.00 -30.71
CA HIS A 61 0.08 -11.57 -30.41
C HIS A 61 -0.02 -12.60 -29.25
N PRO A 62 -0.60 -13.80 -29.49
CA PRO A 62 -0.91 -14.76 -28.43
C PRO A 62 0.32 -15.26 -27.66
N ASP A 63 1.48 -15.42 -28.30
CA ASP A 63 2.72 -15.79 -27.59
C ASP A 63 3.19 -14.70 -26.62
N THR A 64 3.11 -13.44 -27.05
CA THR A 64 3.41 -12.28 -26.21
C THR A 64 2.40 -12.18 -25.07
N ALA A 65 1.11 -12.36 -25.36
CA ALA A 65 0.05 -12.37 -24.36
C ALA A 65 0.30 -13.42 -23.28
N LYS A 66 0.71 -14.63 -23.65
CA LYS A 66 1.07 -15.71 -22.73
C LYS A 66 2.24 -15.32 -21.81
N ARG A 67 3.28 -14.67 -22.33
CA ARG A 67 4.42 -14.18 -21.51
C ARG A 67 3.96 -13.14 -20.48
N PHE A 68 3.14 -12.18 -20.89
CA PHE A 68 2.58 -11.20 -19.96
C PHE A 68 1.63 -11.83 -18.94
N LYS A 69 0.89 -12.88 -19.32
CA LYS A 69 0.07 -13.64 -18.36
C LYS A 69 0.93 -14.35 -17.31
N GLN A 70 2.05 -14.95 -17.71
CA GLN A 70 3.00 -15.55 -16.77
C GLN A 70 3.59 -14.49 -15.83
N TRP A 71 3.91 -13.31 -16.35
CA TRP A 71 4.41 -12.21 -15.54
C TRP A 71 3.38 -11.71 -14.51
N GLU A 72 2.11 -11.62 -14.90
CA GLU A 72 0.99 -11.28 -13.99
C GLU A 72 0.92 -12.29 -12.84
N VAL A 73 0.86 -13.58 -13.17
CA VAL A 73 0.70 -14.67 -12.19
C VAL A 73 1.90 -14.74 -11.24
N ALA A 74 3.12 -14.70 -11.78
CA ALA A 74 4.35 -14.73 -10.99
C ALA A 74 4.41 -13.53 -10.02
N SER A 75 4.08 -12.33 -10.50
CA SER A 75 4.05 -11.14 -9.66
C SER A 75 2.99 -11.25 -8.56
N GLY A 76 1.79 -11.75 -8.88
CA GLY A 76 0.73 -11.97 -7.91
C GLY A 76 1.11 -12.95 -6.79
N LEU A 77 1.77 -14.06 -7.13
CA LEU A 77 2.27 -15.04 -6.15
C LEU A 77 3.39 -14.44 -5.27
N SER A 78 4.37 -13.77 -5.88
CA SER A 78 5.46 -13.10 -5.16
C SER A 78 4.96 -12.09 -4.13
N ARG A 79 3.91 -11.32 -4.44
CA ARG A 79 3.31 -10.38 -3.49
C ARG A 79 2.70 -11.06 -2.28
N LYS A 80 2.06 -12.22 -2.46
CA LYS A 80 1.51 -12.98 -1.31
C LYS A 80 2.66 -13.47 -0.42
N ALA A 81 3.74 -13.98 -1.03
CA ALA A 81 4.94 -14.38 -0.30
C ALA A 81 5.59 -13.20 0.48
N PHE A 82 5.81 -12.04 -0.16
CA PHE A 82 6.44 -10.90 0.50
C PHE A 82 5.59 -10.26 1.60
N ARG A 83 4.26 -10.43 1.56
CA ARG A 83 3.36 -9.97 2.63
C ARG A 83 3.31 -10.95 3.80
N THR A 84 4.25 -11.91 3.86
CA THR A 84 4.31 -12.84 4.96
C THR A 84 4.40 -12.13 6.31
N GLY A 85 3.60 -12.57 7.29
CA GLY A 85 3.54 -11.98 8.62
C GLY A 85 2.84 -10.62 8.71
N ARG A 86 2.26 -10.08 7.63
CA ARG A 86 1.60 -8.77 7.64
C ARG A 86 0.34 -8.71 8.53
N PHE A 87 -0.30 -9.84 8.79
CA PHE A 87 -1.41 -9.93 9.75
C PHE A 87 -1.00 -9.46 11.17
N LEU A 88 0.29 -9.56 11.54
CA LEU A 88 0.81 -9.09 12.83
C LEU A 88 0.74 -7.56 12.97
N THR A 89 0.72 -6.82 11.86
CA THR A 89 0.56 -5.36 11.90
C THR A 89 -0.83 -5.02 12.45
N GLY A 90 -1.89 -5.62 11.91
CA GLY A 90 -3.26 -5.45 12.41
C GLY A 90 -3.40 -5.91 13.86
N PHE A 91 -2.84 -7.07 14.21
CA PHE A 91 -2.83 -7.57 15.59
C PHE A 91 -2.16 -6.59 16.58
N ASN A 92 -0.99 -6.06 16.22
CA ASN A 92 -0.27 -5.11 17.08
C ASN A 92 -1.03 -3.78 17.24
N VAL A 93 -1.75 -3.33 16.20
CA VAL A 93 -2.60 -2.14 16.30
C VAL A 93 -3.76 -2.40 17.27
N LEU A 94 -4.44 -3.53 17.16
CA LEU A 94 -5.53 -3.92 18.07
C LEU A 94 -5.07 -3.95 19.53
N ARG A 95 -3.87 -4.52 19.80
CA ARG A 95 -3.28 -4.56 21.15
C ARG A 95 -3.01 -3.18 21.74
N ARG A 96 -2.74 -2.17 20.91
CA ARG A 96 -2.33 -0.82 21.32
C ARG A 96 -3.49 0.17 21.44
N ASN A 97 -4.73 -0.30 21.29
CA ASN A 97 -5.96 0.49 21.47
C ASN A 97 -6.04 1.71 20.53
N PRO A 98 -6.37 1.51 19.24
CA PRO A 98 -6.27 2.56 18.24
C PRO A 98 -7.37 3.62 18.42
N GLY A 99 -7.08 4.89 18.16
CA GLY A 99 -8.09 5.93 17.99
C GLY A 99 -8.26 6.91 19.16
N SER A 100 -8.43 8.18 18.80
CA SER A 100 -8.61 9.33 19.71
C SER A 100 -10.03 9.45 20.26
N THR A 101 -11.03 8.97 19.52
CA THR A 101 -12.44 8.96 19.90
C THR A 101 -12.99 7.54 19.89
N LEU A 102 -14.08 7.28 20.61
CA LEU A 102 -14.72 5.96 20.64
C LEU A 102 -15.11 5.47 19.24
N SER A 103 -15.68 6.34 18.41
CA SER A 103 -16.08 5.99 17.04
C SER A 103 -14.86 5.62 16.18
N LEU A 104 -13.79 6.42 16.20
CA LEU A 104 -12.57 6.11 15.44
C LEU A 104 -11.87 4.85 15.96
N ARG A 105 -11.99 4.58 17.27
CA ARG A 105 -11.49 3.35 17.88
C ARG A 105 -12.23 2.11 17.40
N LEU A 106 -13.56 2.15 17.38
CA LEU A 106 -14.37 1.06 16.86
C LEU A 106 -14.08 0.80 15.38
N LEU A 107 -14.03 1.86 14.56
CA LEU A 107 -13.67 1.76 13.14
C LEU A 107 -12.27 1.15 12.96
N ALA A 108 -11.28 1.61 13.73
CA ALA A 108 -9.93 1.06 13.65
C ALA A 108 -9.87 -0.40 14.10
N VAL A 109 -10.62 -0.81 15.11
CA VAL A 109 -10.70 -2.22 15.53
C VAL A 109 -11.25 -3.09 14.40
N LEU A 110 -12.38 -2.69 13.81
CA LEU A 110 -13.00 -3.46 12.73
C LEU A 110 -12.13 -3.50 11.47
N ALA A 111 -11.51 -2.37 11.11
CA ALA A 111 -10.62 -2.28 9.97
C ALA A 111 -9.40 -3.20 10.11
N ASN A 112 -8.71 -3.14 11.26
CA ASN A 112 -7.51 -3.94 11.50
C ASN A 112 -7.83 -5.43 11.73
N ALA A 113 -9.01 -5.76 12.25
CA ALA A 113 -9.48 -7.15 12.32
C ALA A 113 -9.69 -7.73 10.92
N GLY A 114 -10.33 -6.98 10.02
CA GLY A 114 -10.48 -7.36 8.61
C GLY A 114 -9.14 -7.56 7.91
N GLU A 115 -8.20 -6.62 8.09
CA GLU A 115 -6.84 -6.73 7.55
C GLU A 115 -6.09 -7.98 8.08
N MET A 116 -6.28 -8.30 9.37
CA MET A 116 -5.68 -9.50 9.97
C MET A 116 -6.24 -10.78 9.33
N VAL A 117 -7.56 -10.89 9.18
CA VAL A 117 -8.22 -12.03 8.51
C VAL A 117 -7.71 -12.15 7.07
N TYR A 118 -7.71 -11.04 6.33
CA TYR A 118 -7.21 -10.98 4.97
C TYR A 118 -5.82 -11.58 4.85
N PHE A 119 -4.84 -10.99 5.53
CA PHE A 119 -3.46 -11.40 5.40
C PHE A 119 -3.22 -12.81 5.89
N PHE A 120 -3.89 -13.24 6.95
CA PHE A 120 -3.73 -14.60 7.48
C PHE A 120 -4.18 -15.65 6.46
N PHE A 121 -5.39 -15.51 5.91
CA PHE A 121 -5.92 -16.47 4.93
C PHE A 121 -5.27 -16.34 3.55
N ASP A 122 -4.72 -15.16 3.21
CA ASP A 122 -3.97 -14.96 1.98
C ASP A 122 -2.70 -15.83 1.91
N HIS A 123 -2.11 -16.18 3.06
CA HIS A 123 -0.98 -17.10 3.12
C HIS A 123 -1.40 -18.53 2.79
N PHE A 124 -2.52 -18.99 3.33
CA PHE A 124 -3.03 -20.33 3.01
C PHE A 124 -3.44 -20.41 1.54
N LEU A 125 -4.04 -19.36 0.99
CA LEU A 125 -4.28 -19.26 -0.46
C LEU A 125 -2.98 -19.39 -1.26
N TRP A 126 -1.92 -18.68 -0.85
CA TRP A 126 -0.62 -18.77 -1.49
C TRP A 126 -0.03 -20.18 -1.43
N LEU A 127 -0.01 -20.81 -0.24
CA LEU A 127 0.47 -22.18 -0.04
C LEU A 127 -0.31 -23.19 -0.89
N ALA A 128 -1.63 -23.03 -1.01
CA ALA A 128 -2.47 -23.89 -1.86
C ALA A 128 -2.13 -23.71 -3.35
N ARG A 129 -1.90 -22.47 -3.80
CA ARG A 129 -1.57 -22.17 -5.21
C ARG A 129 -0.19 -22.66 -5.64
N ILE A 130 0.76 -22.79 -4.71
CA ILE A 130 2.09 -23.34 -5.00
C ILE A 130 2.19 -24.86 -4.73
N GLY A 131 1.09 -25.50 -4.30
CA GLY A 131 1.03 -26.95 -4.09
C GLY A 131 1.61 -27.44 -2.76
N THR A 132 1.84 -26.56 -1.78
CA THR A 132 2.31 -26.95 -0.44
C THR A 132 1.20 -27.54 0.42
N ILE A 133 -0.04 -27.11 0.21
CA ILE A 133 -1.23 -27.65 0.87
C ILE A 133 -2.30 -28.00 -0.17
N ASP A 134 -3.40 -28.63 0.27
CA ASP A 134 -4.50 -29.04 -0.61
C ASP A 134 -5.02 -27.86 -1.46
N ALA A 135 -4.97 -28.03 -2.78
CA ALA A 135 -5.44 -27.07 -3.77
C ALA A 135 -6.95 -26.78 -3.64
N ASN A 136 -7.73 -27.72 -3.11
CA ASN A 136 -9.17 -27.52 -2.87
C ASN A 136 -9.45 -26.42 -1.85
N LEU A 137 -8.48 -26.12 -0.97
CA LEU A 137 -8.60 -25.01 -0.02
C LEU A 137 -8.49 -23.65 -0.70
N ALA A 138 -7.86 -23.55 -1.88
CA ALA A 138 -7.57 -22.27 -2.53
C ALA A 138 -8.83 -21.41 -2.66
N LYS A 139 -9.94 -21.96 -3.19
CA LYS A 139 -11.19 -21.21 -3.36
C LYS A 139 -11.76 -20.69 -2.04
N LYS A 140 -11.79 -21.55 -1.02
CA LYS A 140 -12.30 -21.19 0.32
C LYS A 140 -11.43 -20.12 0.99
N MET A 141 -10.11 -20.29 0.95
CA MET A 141 -9.17 -19.32 1.55
C MET A 141 -9.19 -17.99 0.81
N SER A 142 -9.34 -18.02 -0.53
CA SER A 142 -9.51 -16.82 -1.35
C SER A 142 -10.74 -16.02 -0.94
N PHE A 143 -11.89 -16.68 -0.82
CA PHE A 143 -13.12 -16.04 -0.36
C PHE A 143 -13.00 -15.42 1.04
N ILE A 144 -12.50 -16.19 2.02
CA ILE A 144 -12.36 -15.70 3.41
C ILE A 144 -11.40 -14.50 3.47
N SER A 145 -10.29 -14.60 2.74
CA SER A 145 -9.29 -13.54 2.64
C SER A 145 -9.90 -12.27 2.04
N ALA A 146 -10.56 -12.38 0.87
CA ALA A 146 -11.21 -11.26 0.21
C ALA A 146 -12.32 -10.63 1.05
N PHE A 147 -13.13 -11.46 1.73
CA PHE A 147 -14.17 -10.98 2.64
C PHE A 147 -13.58 -10.15 3.78
N GLY A 148 -12.55 -10.66 4.47
CA GLY A 148 -11.84 -9.92 5.51
C GLY A 148 -11.26 -8.59 4.99
N GLU A 149 -10.68 -8.60 3.79
CA GLU A 149 -10.11 -7.42 3.14
C GLU A 149 -11.19 -6.38 2.85
N SER A 150 -12.33 -6.80 2.30
CA SER A 150 -13.45 -5.92 1.97
C SER A 150 -14.02 -5.21 3.20
N VAL A 151 -14.20 -5.96 4.30
CA VAL A 151 -14.62 -5.41 5.60
C VAL A 151 -13.60 -4.39 6.10
N GLY A 152 -12.31 -4.73 6.01
CA GLY A 152 -11.21 -3.83 6.33
C GLY A 152 -11.29 -2.50 5.58
N TYR A 153 -11.43 -2.57 4.25
CA TYR A 153 -11.50 -1.39 3.39
C TYR A 153 -12.68 -0.49 3.68
N VAL A 154 -13.88 -1.05 3.87
CA VAL A 154 -15.07 -0.26 4.20
C VAL A 154 -14.83 0.60 5.44
N PHE A 155 -14.27 0.02 6.51
CA PHE A 155 -14.01 0.77 7.74
C PHE A 155 -12.84 1.74 7.62
N PHE A 156 -11.77 1.41 6.88
CA PHE A 156 -10.71 2.37 6.60
C PHE A 156 -11.21 3.58 5.80
N ILE A 157 -12.04 3.35 4.77
CA ILE A 157 -12.63 4.42 3.95
C ILE A 157 -13.47 5.36 4.82
N ILE A 158 -14.36 4.81 5.66
CA ILE A 158 -15.18 5.61 6.58
C ILE A 158 -14.30 6.43 7.53
N ALA A 159 -13.29 5.81 8.14
CA ALA A 159 -12.37 6.49 9.04
C ALA A 159 -11.61 7.63 8.35
N ASP A 160 -11.10 7.41 7.13
CA ASP A 160 -10.40 8.43 6.37
C ASP A 160 -11.32 9.59 5.94
N PHE A 161 -12.59 9.34 5.59
CA PHE A 161 -13.54 10.42 5.33
C PHE A 161 -13.84 11.27 6.57
N ILE A 162 -13.97 10.65 7.75
CA ILE A 162 -14.12 11.38 9.01
C ILE A 162 -12.91 12.28 9.25
N LEU A 163 -11.69 11.75 9.09
CA LEU A 163 -10.45 12.48 9.33
C LEU A 163 -10.21 13.57 8.28
N LEU A 164 -10.59 13.35 7.02
CA LEU A 164 -10.59 14.37 5.97
C LEU A 164 -11.51 15.54 6.31
N ASN A 165 -12.72 15.25 6.79
CA ASN A 165 -13.68 16.27 7.21
C ASN A 165 -13.17 17.07 8.43
N GLN A 166 -12.52 16.40 9.38
CA GLN A 166 -11.87 17.08 10.51
C GLN A 166 -10.72 17.97 10.05
N GLY A 167 -9.85 17.49 9.16
CA GLY A 167 -8.77 18.27 8.57
C GLY A 167 -9.26 19.50 7.80
N LEU A 168 -10.35 19.38 7.03
CA LEU A 168 -10.98 20.50 6.34
C LEU A 168 -11.50 21.57 7.31
N LYS A 169 -12.16 21.16 8.40
CA LYS A 169 -12.64 22.10 9.44
C LYS A 169 -11.47 22.79 10.14
N ALA A 170 -10.41 22.05 10.46
CA ALA A 170 -9.20 22.59 11.08
C ALA A 170 -8.50 23.61 10.16
N GLU A 171 -8.32 23.29 8.87
CA GLU A 171 -7.73 24.21 7.90
C GLU A 171 -8.55 25.50 7.77
N ARG A 172 -9.89 25.40 7.71
CA ARG A 172 -10.77 26.58 7.63
C ARG A 172 -10.64 27.49 8.86
N LYS A 173 -10.55 26.91 10.07
CA LYS A 173 -10.38 27.67 11.32
C LYS A 173 -9.05 28.41 11.39
N LEU A 174 -7.96 27.78 10.92
CA LEU A 174 -6.66 28.45 10.84
C LEU A 174 -6.64 29.53 9.74
N ARG A 175 -7.39 29.32 8.66
CA ARG A 175 -7.48 30.30 7.57
C ARG A 175 -8.24 31.57 7.93
N SER A 176 -9.17 31.52 8.89
CA SER A 176 -9.96 32.68 9.30
C SER A 176 -9.20 33.73 10.12
N SER A 177 -7.97 33.44 10.57
CA SER A 177 -7.11 34.46 11.20
C SER A 177 -6.58 35.43 10.14
N LYS A 178 -6.69 36.75 10.39
CA LYS A 178 -6.26 37.82 9.47
C LYS A 178 -4.74 37.98 9.42
N GLU A 179 -4.05 37.68 10.52
CA GLU A 179 -2.59 37.62 10.59
C GLU A 179 -2.22 36.17 10.87
N ARG A 180 -1.28 35.63 10.08
CA ARG A 180 -0.78 34.26 10.27
C ARG A 180 0.67 34.27 10.70
N SER A 181 0.95 33.53 11.77
CA SER A 181 2.32 33.26 12.15
C SER A 181 2.95 32.21 11.21
N PRO A 182 4.29 32.18 11.07
CA PRO A 182 4.98 31.12 10.34
C PRO A 182 4.61 29.70 10.81
N GLU A 183 4.31 29.54 12.10
CA GLU A 183 3.86 28.27 12.71
C GLU A 183 2.47 27.86 12.21
N GLU A 184 1.54 28.82 12.07
CA GLU A 184 0.21 28.56 11.54
C GLU A 184 0.27 28.18 10.05
N GLU A 185 1.13 28.83 9.27
CA GLU A 185 1.34 28.50 7.86
C GLU A 185 1.90 27.08 7.69
N LYS A 186 2.86 26.70 8.54
CA LYS A 186 3.39 25.33 8.62
C LYS A 186 2.32 24.33 9.06
N GLY A 187 1.46 24.70 10.02
CA GLY A 187 0.31 23.89 10.44
C GLY A 187 -0.66 23.62 9.29
N ILE A 188 -0.99 24.63 8.49
CA ILE A 188 -1.82 24.51 7.29
C ILE A 188 -1.16 23.57 6.27
N GLN A 189 0.15 23.69 6.03
CA GLN A 189 0.88 22.81 5.13
C GLN A 189 0.83 21.35 5.59
N ASN A 190 1.01 21.09 6.88
CA ASN A 190 0.92 19.76 7.46
C ASN A 190 -0.49 19.16 7.31
N ILE A 191 -1.54 19.95 7.58
CA ILE A 191 -2.93 19.51 7.39
C ILE A 191 -3.19 19.17 5.92
N ARG A 192 -2.70 19.98 4.99
CA ARG A 192 -2.84 19.72 3.55
C ARG A 192 -2.14 18.42 3.15
N SER A 193 -0.92 18.20 3.64
CA SER A 193 -0.18 16.96 3.40
C SER A 193 -0.93 15.73 3.94
N ASP A 194 -1.41 15.78 5.20
CA ASP A 194 -2.21 14.70 5.80
C ASP A 194 -3.48 14.41 4.99
N ARG A 195 -4.17 15.46 4.53
CA ARG A 195 -5.36 15.32 3.67
C ARG A 195 -5.03 14.63 2.34
N ILE A 196 -3.93 14.98 1.68
CA ILE A 196 -3.52 14.30 0.45
C ILE A 196 -3.23 12.82 0.72
N MET A 197 -2.51 12.51 1.81
CA MET A 197 -2.23 11.13 2.20
C MET A 197 -3.51 10.31 2.44
N ARG A 198 -4.54 10.92 3.04
CA ARG A 198 -5.86 10.31 3.24
C ARG A 198 -6.63 10.11 1.94
N LEU A 199 -6.62 11.09 1.03
CA LEU A 199 -7.24 10.93 -0.29
C LEU A 199 -6.60 9.78 -1.07
N MET A 200 -5.27 9.66 -1.00
CA MET A 200 -4.57 8.51 -1.59
C MET A 200 -4.94 7.20 -0.90
N ALA A 201 -5.19 7.20 0.42
CA ALA A 201 -5.71 6.03 1.14
C ALA A 201 -7.07 5.59 0.60
N VAL A 202 -8.00 6.54 0.49
CA VAL A 202 -9.36 6.29 0.00
C VAL A 202 -9.31 5.77 -1.42
N ALA A 203 -8.54 6.39 -2.31
CA ALA A 203 -8.37 5.93 -3.68
C ALA A 203 -7.83 4.49 -3.74
N ALA A 204 -6.82 4.17 -2.92
CA ALA A 204 -6.28 2.82 -2.85
C ALA A 204 -7.30 1.80 -2.31
N ASN A 205 -7.98 2.12 -1.22
CA ASN A 205 -8.94 1.22 -0.57
C ASN A 205 -10.19 1.00 -1.42
N VAL A 206 -10.69 2.02 -2.12
CA VAL A 206 -11.82 1.88 -3.06
C VAL A 206 -11.42 0.99 -4.24
N ALA A 207 -10.23 1.22 -4.80
CA ALA A 207 -9.74 0.42 -5.90
C ALA A 207 -9.52 -1.05 -5.47
N ASP A 208 -8.92 -1.29 -4.32
CA ASP A 208 -8.74 -2.64 -3.79
C ASP A 208 -10.07 -3.31 -3.38
N LEU A 209 -11.06 -2.53 -2.94
CA LEU A 209 -12.41 -3.04 -2.66
C LEU A 209 -13.08 -3.61 -3.92
N PHE A 210 -12.90 -2.99 -5.11
CA PHE A 210 -13.39 -3.59 -6.36
C PHE A 210 -12.76 -4.95 -6.65
N ILE A 211 -11.47 -5.10 -6.34
CA ILE A 211 -10.73 -6.36 -6.53
C ILE A 211 -11.24 -7.42 -5.55
N ALA A 212 -11.48 -7.05 -4.30
CA ALA A 212 -12.06 -7.94 -3.30
C ALA A 212 -13.49 -8.37 -3.67
N ILE A 213 -14.33 -7.44 -4.14
CA ILE A 213 -15.69 -7.74 -4.61
C ILE A 213 -15.68 -8.70 -5.79
N ALA A 214 -14.75 -8.54 -6.75
CA ALA A 214 -14.62 -9.46 -7.87
C ALA A 214 -14.38 -10.93 -7.46
N GLU A 215 -13.83 -11.15 -6.27
CA GLU A 215 -13.59 -12.48 -5.68
C GLU A 215 -14.78 -12.98 -4.85
N ILE A 216 -15.44 -12.09 -4.10
CA ILE A 216 -16.58 -12.42 -3.23
C ILE A 216 -17.86 -12.65 -4.04
N GLU A 217 -18.15 -11.73 -4.96
CA GLU A 217 -19.36 -11.70 -5.78
C GLU A 217 -18.97 -11.38 -7.24
N PRO A 218 -18.54 -12.41 -8.00
CA PRO A 218 -18.09 -12.22 -9.37
C PRO A 218 -19.18 -11.61 -10.25
N ASN A 219 -18.87 -10.51 -10.93
CA ASN A 219 -19.80 -9.80 -11.80
C ASN A 219 -19.09 -9.22 -13.03
N PRO A 220 -19.81 -8.95 -14.14
CA PRO A 220 -19.20 -8.53 -15.40
C PRO A 220 -18.35 -7.26 -15.29
N PHE A 221 -18.70 -6.35 -14.39
CA PHE A 221 -17.98 -5.11 -14.20
C PHE A 221 -16.68 -5.30 -13.41
N CYS A 222 -16.75 -5.90 -12.22
CA CYS A 222 -15.61 -6.06 -11.33
C CYS A 222 -14.61 -7.09 -11.85
N ASN A 223 -15.06 -8.12 -12.56
CA ASN A 223 -14.19 -9.16 -13.14
C ASN A 223 -13.64 -8.77 -14.52
N HIS A 224 -14.07 -7.64 -15.10
CA HIS A 224 -13.50 -7.17 -16.36
C HIS A 224 -12.01 -6.87 -16.19
N THR A 225 -11.19 -7.34 -17.13
CA THR A 225 -9.73 -7.26 -17.02
C THR A 225 -9.22 -5.83 -16.88
N VAL A 226 -9.86 -4.87 -17.58
CA VAL A 226 -9.51 -3.45 -17.48
C VAL A 226 -9.87 -2.88 -16.11
N THR A 227 -11.02 -3.25 -15.53
CA THR A 227 -11.45 -2.79 -14.20
C THR A 227 -10.45 -3.27 -13.14
N LEU A 228 -10.08 -4.55 -13.16
CA LEU A 228 -9.06 -5.11 -12.26
C LEU A 228 -7.69 -4.47 -12.49
N GLY A 229 -7.29 -4.29 -13.75
CA GLY A 229 -6.04 -3.67 -14.15
C GLY A 229 -5.88 -2.25 -13.61
N ILE A 230 -6.85 -1.38 -13.91
CA ILE A 230 -6.86 0.02 -13.45
C ILE A 230 -6.94 0.09 -11.93
N SER A 231 -7.83 -0.70 -11.29
CA SER A 231 -7.95 -0.71 -9.83
C SER A 231 -6.64 -1.13 -9.15
N GLY A 232 -5.99 -2.14 -9.69
CA GLY A 232 -4.70 -2.61 -9.22
C GLY A 232 -3.57 -1.58 -9.37
N LEU A 233 -3.58 -0.78 -10.43
CA LEU A 233 -2.62 0.30 -10.64
C LEU A 233 -2.89 1.52 -9.76
N VAL A 234 -4.14 1.96 -9.63
CA VAL A 234 -4.53 3.08 -8.75
C VAL A 234 -4.07 2.81 -7.32
N SER A 235 -4.36 1.62 -6.80
CA SER A 235 -3.93 1.22 -5.45
C SER A 235 -2.43 1.01 -5.31
N ALA A 236 -1.73 0.56 -6.37
CA ALA A 236 -0.28 0.48 -6.37
C ALA A 236 0.34 1.88 -6.26
N TRP A 237 -0.02 2.79 -7.16
CA TRP A 237 0.58 4.13 -7.26
C TRP A 237 0.20 5.06 -6.12
N ALA A 238 -1.03 4.98 -5.60
CA ALA A 238 -1.37 5.63 -4.34
C ALA A 238 -0.48 5.10 -3.19
N GLY A 239 -0.15 3.81 -3.22
CA GLY A 239 0.82 3.20 -2.31
C GLY A 239 2.25 3.70 -2.49
N TRP A 240 2.70 3.92 -3.73
CA TRP A 240 3.99 4.56 -4.02
C TRP A 240 4.06 5.94 -3.37
N TYR A 241 3.07 6.79 -3.64
CA TYR A 241 3.01 8.14 -3.08
C TYR A 241 3.04 8.14 -1.55
N ARG A 242 2.21 7.30 -0.91
CA ARG A 242 2.09 7.24 0.56
C ARG A 242 3.35 6.72 1.26
N ASN A 243 4.13 5.88 0.60
CA ASN A 243 5.33 5.27 1.19
C ASN A 243 6.63 5.91 0.70
N TRP A 244 6.54 6.92 -0.17
CA TRP A 244 7.71 7.60 -0.72
C TRP A 244 8.47 8.34 0.39
N PRO A 245 9.80 8.18 0.49
CA PRO A 245 10.61 8.92 1.45
C PRO A 245 10.49 10.43 1.19
N SER A 246 10.09 11.18 2.22
CA SER A 246 10.07 12.65 2.19
C SER A 246 11.49 13.19 2.21
#